data_AF-A0A5Q2FGT4-F1
#
_entry.id   AF-A0A5Q2FGT4-F1
#
_cell.length_a   1.000
_cell.length_b   1.000
_cell.length_c   1.000
_cell.angle_alpha   90.00
_cell.angle_beta   90.00
_cell.angle_gamma   90.00
#
_symmetry.space_group_name_H-M   'P 1'
#
loop_
_entity.id
_entity.type
_entity.pdbx_description
1 polymer ?
#
loop_
_entity_poly.entity_id
_entity_poly.type
_entity_poly.pdbx_seq_one_letter_code
_entity_poly.pdbx_strand_id
1 'polypeptide(L)'
;MALRDVAVDGSPGAAALLLALGLVPFVAVAWLVSVTYVPLLAGRTDVAPAARRVRIETLDVRSPFAALLRREAHRFLTSTIYVVNSGFGVVMLLAGAGWLLFSGGLPEPLRALAVALEVPLPILAAVTLVLPVSMTCTTAPSISLEGDRLWILRGAPLDPLEVLAAKATLNLLVVLPALLPAGLVLAVLSGAGPLDGLLILLIGILVTVAVAEFGLVTNLVWPVLDAPSDAVVVKQSVSVLAALVGGFVGCVALTGVGLVAAPAVGSTGALVLMVLAAGVTALLLFGVLRGWGVRAFGRLG
;
A
#
# COMPACT_ATOMS: atom_id res chain seq x y z
N MET A 1 -31.05 25.83 4.53
CA MET A 1 -31.32 24.95 5.67
C MET A 1 -30.67 23.63 5.34
N ALA A 2 -29.49 23.39 5.91
CA ALA A 2 -28.55 22.41 5.39
C ALA A 2 -28.95 21.00 5.84
N LEU A 3 -28.63 19.98 5.04
CA LEU A 3 -28.73 18.55 5.42
C LEU A 3 -28.10 18.23 6.80
N ARG A 4 -27.21 19.10 7.28
CA ARG A 4 -26.60 19.07 8.61
C ARG A 4 -27.59 19.37 9.75
N ASP A 5 -28.57 20.24 9.53
CA ASP A 5 -29.50 20.70 10.56
C ASP A 5 -30.57 19.64 10.86
N VAL A 6 -30.92 18.82 9.86
CA VAL A 6 -31.95 17.77 9.98
C VAL A 6 -31.46 16.57 10.80
N ALA A 7 -30.17 16.26 10.78
CA ALA A 7 -29.60 15.07 11.42
C ALA A 7 -29.48 15.17 12.96
N VAL A 8 -29.55 16.38 13.53
CA VAL A 8 -29.30 16.60 14.98
C VAL A 8 -30.60 16.74 15.79
N ASP A 9 -31.74 17.05 15.15
CA ASP A 9 -32.99 17.38 15.84
C ASP A 9 -33.95 16.20 16.12
N GLY A 10 -33.48 14.95 16.05
CA GLY A 10 -34.29 13.78 16.41
C GLY A 10 -35.58 13.61 15.59
N SER A 11 -35.67 14.26 14.41
CA SER A 11 -36.87 14.20 13.58
C SER A 11 -37.00 12.82 12.92
N PRO A 12 -38.20 12.20 12.91
CA PRO A 12 -38.40 10.89 12.29
C PRO A 12 -38.09 10.88 10.79
N GLY A 13 -38.20 12.04 10.12
CA GLY A 13 -37.80 12.22 8.71
C GLY A 13 -36.28 12.12 8.49
N ALA A 14 -35.47 12.64 9.42
CA ALA A 14 -34.01 12.52 9.38
C ALA A 14 -33.55 11.08 9.57
N ALA A 15 -34.17 10.37 10.53
CA ALA A 15 -33.90 8.96 10.79
C ALA A 15 -34.27 8.08 9.58
N ALA A 16 -35.42 8.36 8.93
CA ALA A 16 -35.82 7.67 7.71
C ALA A 16 -34.87 7.94 6.54
N LEU A 17 -34.40 9.18 6.37
CA LEU A 17 -33.42 9.54 5.35
C LEU A 17 -32.08 8.83 5.58
N LEU A 18 -31.61 8.78 6.83
CA LEU A 18 -30.35 8.12 7.20
C LEU A 18 -30.43 6.60 6.99
N LEU A 19 -31.55 5.99 7.37
CA LEU A 19 -31.83 4.58 7.11
C LEU A 19 -31.90 4.30 5.61
N ALA A 20 -32.59 5.14 4.83
CA ALA A 20 -32.64 4.98 3.38
C ALA A 20 -31.24 5.14 2.74
N LEU A 21 -30.45 6.10 3.20
CA LEU A 21 -29.09 6.34 2.70
C LEU A 21 -28.13 5.18 3.02
N GLY A 22 -28.38 4.41 4.08
CA GLY A 22 -27.64 3.18 4.39
C GLY A 22 -28.17 1.94 3.68
N LEU A 23 -29.49 1.70 3.77
CA LEU A 23 -30.12 0.47 3.26
C LEU A 23 -30.18 0.41 1.74
N VAL A 24 -30.49 1.53 1.07
CA VAL A 24 -30.67 1.54 -0.39
C VAL A 24 -29.39 1.16 -1.13
N PRO A 25 -28.22 1.78 -0.86
CA PRO A 25 -26.98 1.35 -1.49
C PRO A 25 -26.56 -0.06 -1.07
N PHE A 26 -26.82 -0.48 0.17
CA PHE A 26 -26.55 -1.85 0.62
C PHE A 26 -27.36 -2.89 -0.17
N VAL A 27 -28.68 -2.68 -0.31
CA VAL A 27 -29.56 -3.56 -1.08
C VAL A 27 -29.22 -3.53 -2.57
N ALA A 28 -28.90 -2.36 -3.12
CA ALA A 28 -28.49 -2.24 -4.52
C ALA A 28 -27.20 -3.01 -4.81
N VAL A 29 -26.20 -2.94 -3.92
CA VAL A 29 -24.95 -3.71 -4.04
C VAL A 29 -25.21 -5.20 -3.84
N ALA A 30 -25.99 -5.60 -2.83
CA ALA A 30 -26.34 -7.00 -2.60
C ALA A 30 -27.08 -7.62 -3.79
N TRP A 31 -28.03 -6.86 -4.36
CA TRP A 31 -28.73 -7.25 -5.58
C TRP A 31 -27.76 -7.35 -6.76
N LEU A 32 -26.95 -6.32 -7.03
CA LEU A 32 -25.98 -6.33 -8.13
C LEU A 32 -25.03 -7.53 -8.05
N VAL A 33 -24.51 -7.82 -6.85
CA VAL A 33 -23.70 -9.02 -6.60
C VAL A 33 -24.50 -10.28 -6.90
N SER A 34 -25.75 -10.41 -6.43
CA SER A 34 -26.56 -11.61 -6.69
C SER A 34 -26.80 -11.87 -8.19
N VAL A 35 -27.05 -10.83 -9.00
CA VAL A 35 -27.29 -10.99 -10.44
C VAL A 35 -26.01 -11.14 -11.27
N THR A 36 -24.87 -10.63 -10.81
CA THR A 36 -23.59 -10.74 -11.54
C THR A 36 -22.75 -11.94 -11.11
N TYR A 37 -22.77 -12.31 -9.83
CA TYR A 37 -21.91 -13.34 -9.24
C TYR A 37 -22.38 -14.76 -9.58
N VAL A 38 -23.70 -15.02 -9.56
CA VAL A 38 -24.27 -16.35 -9.84
C VAL A 38 -23.99 -16.81 -11.28
N PRO A 39 -24.14 -15.97 -12.33
CA PRO A 39 -23.77 -16.36 -13.70
C PRO A 39 -22.26 -16.54 -13.90
N LEU A 40 -21.41 -15.75 -13.22
CA LEU A 40 -19.95 -15.85 -13.31
C LEU A 40 -19.40 -17.14 -12.70
N LEU A 41 -20.04 -17.65 -11.64
CA LEU A 41 -19.74 -18.95 -11.06
C LEU A 41 -20.37 -20.10 -11.87
N ALA A 42 -21.62 -19.95 -12.31
CA ALA A 42 -22.32 -20.98 -13.09
C ALA A 42 -21.71 -21.18 -14.50
N GLY A 43 -21.04 -20.15 -15.06
CA GLY A 43 -20.32 -20.23 -16.33
C GLY A 43 -18.91 -20.83 -16.24
N ARG A 44 -18.38 -21.07 -15.03
CA ARG A 44 -17.15 -21.83 -14.81
C ARG A 44 -17.52 -23.30 -14.62
N THR A 45 -17.91 -23.95 -15.71
CA THR A 45 -17.81 -25.40 -15.81
C THR A 45 -16.32 -25.78 -15.73
N ASP A 46 -16.04 -26.93 -15.10
CA ASP A 46 -14.71 -27.51 -14.84
C ASP A 46 -13.94 -27.91 -16.11
N VAL A 47 -13.84 -27.00 -17.09
CA VAL A 47 -12.99 -27.18 -18.25
C VAL A 47 -11.58 -26.89 -17.79
N ALA A 48 -10.81 -27.95 -17.55
CA ALA A 48 -9.36 -27.86 -17.35
C ALA A 48 -8.79 -26.90 -18.42
N PRO A 49 -8.04 -25.85 -18.03
CA PRO A 49 -7.57 -24.87 -18.99
C PRO A 49 -6.77 -25.59 -20.06
N ALA A 50 -7.28 -25.57 -21.30
CA ALA A 50 -6.60 -26.19 -22.43
C ALA A 50 -5.16 -25.67 -22.47
N ALA A 51 -4.18 -26.57 -22.41
CA ALA A 51 -2.77 -26.21 -22.39
C ALA A 51 -2.47 -25.30 -23.58
N ARG A 52 -2.34 -23.99 -23.31
CA ARG A 52 -2.09 -22.99 -24.33
C ARG A 52 -0.70 -23.24 -24.88
N ARG A 53 -0.62 -23.80 -26.09
CA ARG A 53 0.64 -23.98 -26.81
C ARG A 53 1.19 -22.60 -27.18
N VAL A 54 2.08 -22.08 -26.35
CA VAL A 54 2.83 -20.85 -26.65
C VAL A 54 3.94 -21.24 -27.63
N ARG A 55 3.94 -20.65 -28.83
CA ARG A 55 5.05 -20.82 -29.78
C ARG A 55 6.26 -20.06 -29.23
N ILE A 56 7.39 -20.74 -29.09
CA ILE A 56 8.63 -20.16 -28.56
C ILE A 56 9.09 -18.97 -29.42
N GLU A 57 8.78 -19.01 -30.73
CA GLU A 57 9.07 -17.97 -31.73
C GLU A 57 8.40 -16.61 -31.46
N THR A 58 7.35 -16.56 -30.64
CA THR A 58 6.65 -15.31 -30.29
C THR A 58 7.07 -14.75 -28.93
N LEU A 59 8.08 -15.34 -28.28
CA LEU A 59 8.60 -14.89 -27.00
C LEU A 59 9.59 -13.75 -27.20
N ASP A 60 9.20 -12.57 -26.71
CA ASP A 60 10.03 -11.37 -26.63
C ASP A 60 11.22 -11.58 -25.68
N VAL A 61 12.45 -11.40 -26.16
CA VAL A 61 13.67 -11.60 -25.36
C VAL A 61 13.80 -10.45 -24.36
N ARG A 62 13.56 -10.74 -23.09
CA ARG A 62 13.65 -9.77 -21.98
C ARG A 62 14.73 -10.17 -20.99
N SER A 63 15.25 -9.19 -20.26
CA SER A 63 16.10 -9.49 -19.12
C SER A 63 15.33 -10.30 -18.06
N PRO A 64 16.00 -11.18 -17.31
CA PRO A 64 15.35 -11.98 -16.27
C PRO A 64 14.53 -11.13 -15.29
N PHE A 65 15.11 -10.01 -14.84
CA PHE A 65 14.44 -9.07 -13.94
C PHE A 65 13.18 -8.44 -14.55
N ALA A 66 13.23 -8.00 -15.82
CA ALA A 66 12.06 -7.43 -16.49
C ALA A 66 10.94 -8.46 -16.70
N ALA A 67 11.29 -9.73 -16.90
CA ALA A 67 10.33 -10.82 -16.98
C ALA A 67 9.65 -11.09 -15.63
N LEU A 68 10.43 -11.12 -14.53
CA LEU A 68 9.91 -11.23 -13.17
C LEU A 68 8.95 -10.08 -12.85
N LEU A 69 9.38 -8.84 -13.07
CA LEU A 69 8.57 -7.67 -12.77
C LEU A 69 7.27 -7.62 -13.59
N ARG A 70 7.32 -8.00 -14.88
CA ARG A 70 6.11 -8.12 -15.71
C ARG A 70 5.15 -9.17 -15.16
N ARG A 71 5.68 -10.32 -14.72
CA ARG A 71 4.87 -11.39 -14.11
C ARG A 71 4.18 -10.90 -12.84
N GLU A 72 4.92 -10.20 -11.97
CA GLU A 72 4.37 -9.59 -10.75
C GLU A 72 3.28 -8.55 -11.08
N ALA A 73 3.55 -7.63 -12.00
CA ALA A 73 2.59 -6.62 -12.43
C ALA A 73 1.32 -7.23 -13.04
N HIS A 74 1.48 -8.25 -13.89
CA HIS A 74 0.34 -8.97 -14.46
C HIS A 74 -0.50 -9.62 -13.36
N ARG A 75 0.12 -10.34 -12.41
CA ARG A 75 -0.60 -10.96 -11.29
C ARG A 75 -1.35 -9.92 -10.47
N PHE A 76 -0.69 -8.83 -10.09
CA PHE A 76 -1.30 -7.73 -9.34
C PHE A 76 -2.52 -7.18 -10.07
N LEU A 77 -2.38 -6.77 -11.34
CA LEU A 77 -3.48 -6.14 -12.09
C LEU A 77 -4.64 -7.08 -12.43
N THR A 78 -4.39 -8.39 -12.52
CA THR A 78 -5.45 -9.39 -12.79
C THR A 78 -6.21 -9.85 -11.54
N SER A 79 -5.68 -9.63 -10.34
CA SER A 79 -6.29 -10.07 -9.10
C SER A 79 -6.97 -8.91 -8.39
N THR A 80 -8.28 -8.77 -8.55
CA THR A 80 -9.07 -7.69 -7.93
C THR A 80 -8.88 -7.66 -6.42
N ILE A 81 -8.84 -8.82 -5.76
CA ILE A 81 -8.65 -8.89 -4.32
C ILE A 81 -7.26 -8.39 -3.92
N TYR A 82 -6.23 -8.69 -4.71
CA TYR A 82 -4.88 -8.23 -4.45
C TYR A 82 -4.76 -6.71 -4.64
N VAL A 83 -5.31 -6.15 -5.72
CA VAL A 83 -5.33 -4.69 -5.95
C VAL A 83 -6.06 -3.97 -4.82
N VAL A 84 -7.26 -4.42 -4.45
CA VAL A 84 -8.08 -3.71 -3.45
C VAL A 84 -7.44 -3.75 -2.06
N ASN A 85 -6.81 -4.86 -1.65
CA ASN A 85 -6.24 -4.97 -0.29
C ASN A 85 -4.83 -4.41 -0.19
N SER A 86 -3.98 -4.65 -1.20
CA SER A 86 -2.60 -4.17 -1.19
C SER A 86 -2.45 -2.77 -1.80
N GLY A 87 -3.47 -2.23 -2.47
CA GLY A 87 -3.45 -0.95 -3.17
C GLY A 87 -4.40 0.12 -2.61
N PHE A 88 -5.14 -0.14 -1.53
CA PHE A 88 -6.11 0.83 -1.00
C PHE A 88 -5.49 2.19 -0.63
N GLY A 89 -4.27 2.19 -0.08
CA GLY A 89 -3.56 3.43 0.24
C GLY A 89 -3.23 4.28 -1.00
N VAL A 90 -3.03 3.68 -2.17
CA VAL A 90 -2.87 4.41 -3.45
C VAL A 90 -4.13 5.20 -3.79
N VAL A 91 -5.30 4.59 -3.58
CA VAL A 91 -6.60 5.27 -3.78
C VAL A 91 -6.74 6.44 -2.81
N MET A 92 -6.35 6.27 -1.55
CA MET A 92 -6.35 7.36 -0.56
C MET A 92 -5.41 8.50 -0.95
N LEU A 93 -4.21 8.20 -1.46
CA LEU A 93 -3.26 9.22 -1.93
C LEU A 93 -3.84 10.04 -3.08
N LEU A 94 -4.40 9.38 -4.11
CA LEU A 94 -4.97 10.06 -5.27
C LEU A 94 -6.24 10.85 -4.91
N ALA A 95 -7.16 10.24 -4.18
CA ALA A 95 -8.40 10.88 -3.75
C ALA A 95 -8.11 12.06 -2.81
N GLY A 96 -7.18 11.90 -1.87
CA GLY A 96 -6.72 12.95 -0.97
C GLY A 96 -6.09 14.12 -1.73
N ALA A 97 -5.19 13.84 -2.68
CA ALA A 97 -4.59 14.86 -3.52
C ALA A 97 -5.64 15.63 -4.34
N GLY A 98 -6.56 14.92 -4.99
CA GLY A 98 -7.65 15.52 -5.77
C GLY A 98 -8.57 16.39 -4.91
N TRP A 99 -8.92 15.91 -3.71
CA TRP A 99 -9.73 16.67 -2.76
C TRP A 99 -9.01 17.93 -2.26
N LEU A 100 -7.72 17.83 -1.92
CA LEU A 100 -6.89 18.95 -1.50
C LEU A 100 -6.79 20.01 -2.59
N LEU A 101 -6.56 19.61 -3.85
CA LEU A 101 -6.55 20.52 -5.00
C LEU A 101 -7.89 21.23 -5.19
N PHE A 102 -9.00 20.52 -5.04
CA PHE A 102 -10.34 21.10 -5.15
C PHE A 102 -10.65 22.09 -4.01
N SER A 103 -10.26 21.74 -2.78
CA SER A 103 -10.49 22.58 -1.59
C SER A 103 -9.58 23.81 -1.52
N GLY A 104 -8.44 23.79 -2.21
CA GLY A 104 -7.48 24.90 -2.27
C GLY A 104 -6.70 25.15 -0.97
N GLY A 105 -6.80 24.27 0.03
CA GLY A 105 -6.16 24.46 1.33
C GLY A 105 -6.11 23.18 2.16
N LEU A 106 -5.31 23.20 3.23
CA LEU A 106 -5.31 22.11 4.20
C LEU A 106 -6.64 22.07 4.99
N PRO A 107 -7.16 20.87 5.30
CA PRO A 107 -8.38 20.73 6.10
C PRO A 107 -8.24 21.40 7.46
N GLU A 108 -9.28 22.08 7.93
CA GLU A 108 -9.28 22.72 9.25
C GLU A 108 -8.94 21.76 10.41
N PRO A 109 -9.42 20.49 10.43
CA PRO A 109 -8.97 19.53 11.43
C PRO A 109 -7.45 19.31 11.47
N LEU A 110 -6.78 19.34 10.31
CA LEU A 110 -5.33 19.14 10.23
C LEU A 110 -4.58 20.39 10.69
N ARG A 111 -5.11 21.58 10.40
CA ARG A 111 -4.58 22.86 10.92
C ARG A 111 -4.77 22.97 12.42
N ALA A 112 -5.95 22.61 12.93
CA ALA A 112 -6.23 22.56 14.36
C ALA A 112 -5.31 21.57 15.09
N LEU A 113 -5.04 20.40 14.49
CA LEU A 113 -4.09 19.43 15.01
C LEU A 113 -2.65 20.00 15.07
N ALA A 114 -2.24 20.75 14.05
CA ALA A 114 -0.94 21.43 14.03
C ALA A 114 -0.78 22.39 15.20
N VAL A 115 -1.81 23.20 15.46
CA VAL A 115 -1.83 24.13 16.59
C VAL A 115 -1.84 23.38 17.92
N ALA A 116 -2.68 22.36 18.06
CA ALA A 116 -2.82 21.60 19.31
C ALA A 116 -1.55 20.83 19.69
N LEU A 117 -0.79 20.35 18.70
CA LEU A 117 0.48 19.67 18.91
C LEU A 117 1.69 20.61 18.89
N GLU A 118 1.48 21.91 18.66
CA GLU A 118 2.54 22.92 18.47
C GLU A 118 3.58 22.51 17.41
N VAL A 119 3.11 21.90 16.32
CA VAL A 119 3.96 21.28 15.29
C VAL A 119 3.86 22.01 13.96
N PRO A 120 5.00 22.25 13.27
CA PRO A 120 5.01 22.79 11.92
C PRO A 120 4.16 21.98 10.93
N LEU A 121 3.36 22.68 10.14
CA LEU A 121 2.52 22.07 9.09
C LEU A 121 3.29 21.15 8.12
N PRO A 122 4.55 21.43 7.71
CA PRO A 122 5.32 20.52 6.86
C PRO A 122 5.54 19.13 7.48
N ILE A 123 5.69 19.04 8.81
CA ILE A 123 5.84 17.75 9.50
C ILE A 123 4.52 16.98 9.46
N LEU A 124 3.39 17.64 9.72
CA LEU A 124 2.08 17.00 9.59
C LEU A 124 1.75 16.60 8.15
N ALA A 125 2.21 17.36 7.16
CA ALA A 125 2.13 16.99 5.76
C ALA A 125 2.90 15.69 5.47
N ALA A 126 4.11 15.54 5.99
CA ALA A 126 4.89 14.30 5.88
C ALA A 126 4.14 13.12 6.52
N VAL A 127 3.60 13.29 7.73
CA VAL A 127 2.85 12.25 8.46
C VAL A 127 1.60 11.83 7.68
N THR A 128 0.86 12.81 7.16
CA THR A 128 -0.36 12.58 6.37
C THR A 128 -0.06 11.81 5.08
N LEU A 129 1.10 12.04 4.47
CA LEU A 129 1.57 11.31 3.30
C LEU A 129 1.96 9.86 3.64
N VAL A 130 2.68 9.66 4.75
CA VAL A 130 3.24 8.36 5.15
C VAL A 130 2.17 7.34 5.53
N LEU A 131 1.05 7.78 6.10
CA LEU A 131 -0.01 6.87 6.56
C LEU A 131 -0.58 6.01 5.41
N PRO A 132 -1.11 6.57 4.29
CA PRO A 132 -1.54 5.76 3.16
C PRO A 132 -0.44 4.89 2.53
N VAL A 133 0.81 5.36 2.54
CA VAL A 133 1.97 4.58 2.05
C VAL A 133 2.15 3.33 2.90
N SER A 134 2.09 3.46 4.23
CA SER A 134 2.23 2.33 5.16
C SER A 134 1.13 1.28 5.00
N MET A 135 -0.04 1.68 4.50
CA MET A 135 -1.16 0.78 4.19
C MET A 135 -1.05 0.12 2.81
N THR A 136 -0.08 0.51 1.99
CA THR A 136 0.12 -0.03 0.64
C THR A 136 1.31 -0.99 0.63
N CYS A 137 1.02 -2.29 0.73
CA CYS A 137 2.03 -3.33 0.74
C CYS A 137 1.63 -4.49 -0.18
N THR A 138 2.23 -4.54 -1.36
CA THR A 138 2.07 -5.66 -2.30
C THR A 138 2.95 -6.85 -1.90
N THR A 139 4.05 -6.62 -1.20
CA THR A 139 5.04 -7.66 -0.91
C THR A 139 4.60 -8.64 0.18
N ALA A 140 3.79 -8.21 1.15
CA ALA A 140 3.35 -9.03 2.28
C ALA A 140 2.64 -10.35 1.92
N PRO A 141 1.84 -10.43 0.85
CA PRO A 141 1.33 -11.71 0.33
C PRO A 141 2.13 -12.28 -0.87
N SER A 142 3.09 -11.55 -1.41
CA SER A 142 3.62 -11.78 -2.77
C SER A 142 4.36 -13.11 -3.00
N ILE A 143 5.02 -13.66 -1.98
CA ILE A 143 5.70 -14.97 -2.04
C ILE A 143 4.69 -16.08 -1.81
N SER A 144 3.80 -15.89 -0.84
CA SER A 144 2.71 -16.84 -0.57
C SER A 144 1.75 -17.02 -1.74
N LEU A 145 1.50 -15.97 -2.52
CA LEU A 145 0.71 -16.04 -3.75
C LEU A 145 1.35 -16.90 -4.85
N GLU A 146 2.64 -17.25 -4.75
CA GLU A 146 3.23 -18.23 -5.67
C GLU A 146 2.73 -19.64 -5.43
N GLY A 147 2.47 -19.99 -4.16
CA GLY A 147 2.00 -21.30 -3.70
C GLY A 147 2.70 -22.46 -4.42
N ASP A 148 1.91 -23.37 -4.97
CA ASP A 148 2.36 -24.56 -5.72
C ASP A 148 3.22 -24.26 -6.97
N ARG A 149 3.36 -23.00 -7.38
CA ARG A 149 4.19 -22.60 -8.53
C ARG A 149 5.54 -22.04 -8.11
N LEU A 150 5.83 -21.98 -6.81
CA LEU A 150 7.10 -21.47 -6.28
C LEU A 150 8.30 -22.26 -6.81
N TRP A 151 8.15 -23.56 -7.04
CA TRP A 151 9.21 -24.42 -7.59
C TRP A 151 9.73 -23.94 -8.96
N ILE A 152 8.91 -23.26 -9.77
CA ILE A 152 9.33 -22.71 -11.07
C ILE A 152 10.36 -21.59 -10.86
N LEU A 153 10.13 -20.72 -9.89
CA LEU A 153 11.08 -19.65 -9.55
C LEU A 153 12.36 -20.22 -8.92
N ARG A 154 12.23 -21.28 -8.12
CA ARG A 154 13.37 -21.94 -7.48
C ARG A 154 14.23 -22.78 -8.43
N GLY A 155 13.61 -23.40 -9.44
CA GLY A 155 14.32 -24.21 -10.44
C GLY A 155 14.96 -23.38 -11.55
N ALA A 156 14.59 -22.11 -11.67
CA ALA A 156 15.20 -21.19 -12.63
C ALA A 156 16.59 -20.74 -12.15
N PRO A 157 17.56 -20.52 -13.05
CA PRO A 157 18.90 -20.02 -12.71
C PRO A 157 18.84 -18.50 -12.44
N LEU A 158 18.12 -18.10 -11.39
CA LEU A 158 17.92 -16.71 -10.98
C LEU A 158 18.56 -16.49 -9.61
N ASP A 159 19.09 -15.30 -9.39
CA ASP A 159 19.49 -14.88 -8.03
C ASP A 159 18.23 -14.69 -7.18
N PRO A 160 18.09 -15.36 -6.01
CA PRO A 160 16.97 -15.12 -5.10
C PRO A 160 16.79 -13.65 -4.73
N LEU A 161 17.89 -12.87 -4.65
CA LEU A 161 17.81 -11.45 -4.36
C LEU A 161 17.14 -10.68 -5.51
N GLU A 162 17.35 -11.06 -6.77
CA GLU A 162 16.64 -10.47 -7.91
C GLU A 162 15.14 -10.77 -7.87
N VAL A 163 14.75 -11.97 -7.41
CA VAL A 163 13.33 -12.33 -7.22
C VAL A 163 12.67 -11.46 -6.16
N LEU A 164 13.33 -11.30 -5.01
CA LEU A 164 12.85 -10.42 -3.93
C LEU A 164 12.82 -8.95 -4.38
N ALA A 165 13.86 -8.50 -5.07
CA ALA A 165 13.93 -7.14 -5.58
C ALA A 165 12.84 -6.84 -6.62
N ALA A 166 12.50 -7.79 -7.50
CA ALA A 166 11.41 -7.61 -8.46
C ALA A 166 10.06 -7.42 -7.75
N LYS A 167 9.81 -8.17 -6.66
CA LYS A 167 8.60 -8.02 -5.84
C LYS A 167 8.56 -6.67 -5.11
N ALA A 168 9.68 -6.24 -4.51
CA ALA A 168 9.77 -4.92 -3.89
C ALA A 168 9.57 -3.78 -4.92
N THR A 169 10.16 -3.92 -6.12
CA THR A 169 10.04 -2.94 -7.21
C THR A 169 8.61 -2.77 -7.67
N LEU A 170 7.80 -3.83 -7.71
CA LEU A 170 6.38 -3.72 -7.99
C LEU A 170 5.68 -2.78 -6.97
N ASN A 171 5.97 -2.91 -5.67
CA ASN A 171 5.38 -2.03 -4.64
C ASN A 171 5.68 -0.56 -4.92
N LEU A 172 6.94 -0.25 -5.27
CA LEU A 172 7.34 1.11 -5.62
C LEU A 172 6.59 1.61 -6.86
N LEU A 173 6.49 0.79 -7.91
CA LEU A 173 5.77 1.18 -9.12
C LEU A 173 4.28 1.41 -8.92
N VAL A 174 3.68 0.74 -7.93
CA VAL A 174 2.28 0.93 -7.55
C VAL A 174 2.10 2.22 -6.73
N VAL A 175 3.02 2.52 -5.81
CA VAL A 175 2.88 3.65 -4.88
C VAL A 175 3.34 4.98 -5.49
N LEU A 176 4.50 5.01 -6.16
CA LEU A 176 5.13 6.26 -6.61
C LEU A 176 4.24 7.14 -7.51
N PRO A 177 3.48 6.60 -8.48
CA PRO A 177 2.61 7.42 -9.33
C PRO A 177 1.54 8.20 -8.55
N ALA A 178 1.13 7.72 -7.38
CA ALA A 178 0.19 8.41 -6.50
C ALA A 178 0.90 9.25 -5.42
N LEU A 179 2.02 8.75 -4.90
CA LEU A 179 2.81 9.44 -3.89
C LEU A 179 3.33 10.79 -4.36
N LEU A 180 3.92 10.85 -5.55
CA LEU A 180 4.57 12.07 -6.05
C LEU A 180 3.59 13.25 -6.17
N PRO A 181 2.42 13.13 -6.84
CA PRO A 181 1.47 14.23 -6.89
C PRO A 181 0.88 14.56 -5.52
N ALA A 182 0.56 13.55 -4.68
CA ALA A 182 0.00 13.79 -3.34
C ALA A 182 1.00 14.52 -2.42
N GLY A 183 2.27 14.10 -2.44
CA GLY A 183 3.33 14.73 -1.66
C GLY A 183 3.62 16.16 -2.12
N LEU A 184 3.58 16.42 -3.43
CA LEU A 184 3.74 17.77 -3.96
C LEU A 184 2.60 18.69 -3.51
N VAL A 185 1.34 18.24 -3.61
CA VAL A 185 0.17 19.00 -3.15
C VAL A 185 0.28 19.31 -1.66
N LEU A 186 0.62 18.30 -0.84
CA LEU A 186 0.80 18.48 0.60
C LEU A 186 1.96 19.43 0.94
N ALA A 187 3.08 19.36 0.23
CA ALA A 187 4.21 20.26 0.42
C ALA A 187 3.83 21.71 0.12
N VAL A 188 3.13 21.97 -0.98
CA VAL A 188 2.69 23.32 -1.35
C VAL A 188 1.67 23.86 -0.35
N LEU A 189 0.63 23.08 -0.02
CA LEU A 189 -0.44 23.55 0.86
C LEU A 189 -0.03 23.69 2.33
N SER A 190 1.03 23.01 2.76
CA SER A 190 1.62 23.20 4.10
C SER A 190 2.53 24.42 4.21
N GLY A 191 2.80 25.12 3.09
CA GLY A 191 3.73 26.24 3.05
C GLY A 191 5.19 25.81 3.22
N ALA A 192 5.51 24.54 2.91
CA ALA A 192 6.87 24.04 2.97
C ALA A 192 7.75 24.76 1.95
N GLY A 193 8.96 25.15 2.37
CA GLY A 193 9.99 25.62 1.44
C GLY A 193 10.43 24.48 0.49
N PRO A 194 11.17 24.79 -0.59
CA PRO A 194 11.59 23.78 -1.57
C PRO A 194 12.36 22.60 -0.96
N LEU A 195 13.22 22.87 0.03
CA LEU A 195 13.97 21.84 0.74
C LEU A 195 13.04 20.94 1.58
N ASP A 196 12.16 21.53 2.39
CA ASP A 196 11.20 20.77 3.20
C ASP A 196 10.27 19.92 2.31
N GLY A 197 9.82 20.45 1.17
CA GLY A 197 9.05 19.70 0.17
C GLY A 197 9.81 18.50 -0.42
N LEU A 198 11.10 18.67 -0.73
CA LEU A 198 11.94 17.56 -1.18
C LEU A 198 12.11 16.50 -0.08
N LEU A 199 12.30 16.92 1.17
CA LEU A 199 12.41 16.00 2.31
C LEU A 199 11.11 15.23 2.53
N ILE A 200 9.94 15.86 2.42
CA ILE A 200 8.63 15.19 2.49
C ILE A 200 8.51 14.08 1.45
N LEU A 201 8.87 14.37 0.19
CA LEU A 201 8.86 13.37 -0.89
C LEU A 201 9.84 12.23 -0.62
N LEU A 202 11.06 12.56 -0.18
CA LEU A 202 12.09 11.57 0.13
C LEU A 202 11.67 10.66 1.29
N ILE A 203 11.03 11.19 2.33
CA ILE A 203 10.42 10.39 3.40
C ILE A 203 9.42 9.39 2.82
N GLY A 204 8.49 9.86 1.98
CA GLY A 204 7.50 9.01 1.34
C GLY A 204 8.11 7.86 0.52
N ILE A 205 9.16 8.15 -0.24
CA ILE A 205 9.91 7.15 -1.03
C ILE A 205 10.60 6.14 -0.12
N LEU A 206 11.32 6.59 0.91
CA LEU A 206 12.04 5.71 1.83
C LEU A 206 11.09 4.82 2.64
N VAL A 207 9.94 5.34 3.07
CA VAL A 207 8.91 4.53 3.71
C VAL A 207 8.34 3.51 2.73
N THR A 208 8.12 3.87 1.46
CA THR A 208 7.65 2.92 0.44
C THR A 208 8.62 1.74 0.28
N VAL A 209 9.93 2.01 0.30
CA VAL A 209 10.98 0.99 0.29
C VAL A 209 10.91 0.13 1.56
N ALA A 210 10.92 0.75 2.73
CA ALA A 210 10.88 0.04 4.02
C ALA A 210 9.63 -0.84 4.15
N VAL A 211 8.45 -0.37 3.72
CA VAL A 211 7.20 -1.14 3.73
C VAL A 211 7.28 -2.33 2.77
N ALA A 212 7.86 -2.15 1.58
CA ALA A 212 8.06 -3.23 0.62
C ALA A 212 8.99 -4.31 1.19
N GLU A 213 10.11 -3.91 1.78
CA GLU A 213 11.08 -4.82 2.36
C GLU A 213 10.53 -5.53 3.60
N PHE A 214 9.88 -4.80 4.49
CA PHE A 214 9.25 -5.36 5.68
C PHE A 214 8.16 -6.37 5.30
N GLY A 215 7.34 -6.07 4.29
CA GLY A 215 6.36 -7.03 3.77
C GLY A 215 7.01 -8.31 3.23
N LEU A 216 8.16 -8.22 2.55
CA LEU A 216 8.90 -9.42 2.15
C LEU A 216 9.43 -10.20 3.36
N VAL A 217 9.96 -9.50 4.37
CA VAL A 217 10.43 -10.13 5.61
C VAL A 217 9.29 -10.87 6.28
N THR A 218 8.15 -10.22 6.54
CA THR A 218 7.00 -10.87 7.19
C THR A 218 6.49 -12.05 6.37
N ASN A 219 6.54 -11.96 5.04
CA ASN A 219 6.07 -13.04 4.18
C ASN A 219 7.01 -14.25 4.19
N LEU A 220 8.31 -14.02 4.32
CA LEU A 220 9.32 -15.07 4.50
C LEU A 220 9.27 -15.70 5.90
N VAL A 221 8.88 -14.94 6.93
CA VAL A 221 8.72 -15.47 8.30
C VAL A 221 7.46 -16.33 8.41
N TRP A 222 6.33 -15.88 7.86
CA TRP A 222 5.04 -16.58 7.90
C TRP A 222 4.48 -16.83 6.50
N PRO A 223 5.13 -17.70 5.70
CA PRO A 223 4.66 -18.05 4.38
C PRO A 223 3.42 -18.95 4.46
N VAL A 224 2.41 -18.67 3.65
CA VAL A 224 1.25 -19.54 3.41
C VAL A 224 1.31 -20.02 1.96
N LEU A 225 1.87 -21.22 1.72
CA LEU A 225 2.08 -21.75 0.36
C LEU A 225 0.94 -22.67 -0.11
N ASP A 226 0.20 -23.25 0.83
CA ASP A 226 -0.88 -24.22 0.64
C ASP A 226 -2.28 -23.60 0.86
N ALA A 227 -2.43 -22.30 0.56
CA ALA A 227 -3.69 -21.60 0.77
C ALA A 227 -4.80 -22.12 -0.16
N PRO A 228 -6.03 -22.35 0.35
CA PRO A 228 -7.15 -22.81 -0.46
C PRO A 228 -7.67 -21.73 -1.43
N SER A 229 -7.29 -20.47 -1.24
CA SER A 229 -7.57 -19.37 -2.16
C SER A 229 -6.63 -18.17 -1.95
N ASP A 230 -6.45 -17.37 -2.99
CA ASP A 230 -5.71 -16.09 -2.93
C ASP A 230 -6.27 -15.14 -1.85
N ALA A 231 -7.57 -15.24 -1.54
CA ALA A 231 -8.21 -14.41 -0.52
C ALA A 231 -7.62 -14.66 0.88
N VAL A 232 -7.31 -15.93 1.20
CA VAL A 232 -6.71 -16.30 2.49
C VAL A 232 -5.32 -15.67 2.59
N VAL A 233 -4.52 -15.76 1.52
CA VAL A 233 -3.17 -15.19 1.48
C VAL A 233 -3.20 -13.67 1.63
N VAL A 234 -4.10 -13.00 0.91
CA VAL A 234 -4.12 -11.53 0.81
C VAL A 234 -4.82 -10.84 1.98
N LYS A 235 -5.82 -11.46 2.62
CA LYS A 235 -6.62 -10.81 3.68
C LYS A 235 -6.42 -11.40 5.08
N GLN A 236 -6.10 -12.69 5.17
CA GLN A 236 -6.17 -13.44 6.43
C GLN A 236 -4.83 -14.02 6.85
N SER A 237 -3.75 -13.77 6.09
CA SER A 237 -2.43 -14.26 6.46
C SER A 237 -1.82 -13.42 7.59
N VAL A 238 -1.12 -14.12 8.49
CA VAL A 238 -0.35 -13.48 9.57
C VAL A 238 0.69 -12.52 9.00
N SER A 239 1.28 -12.84 7.84
CA SER A 239 2.20 -11.93 7.14
C SER A 239 1.57 -10.58 6.82
N VAL A 240 0.37 -10.56 6.22
CA VAL A 240 -0.31 -9.31 5.87
C VAL A 240 -0.71 -8.52 7.11
N LEU A 241 -1.21 -9.21 8.14
CA LEU A 241 -1.52 -8.57 9.42
C LEU A 241 -0.28 -7.95 10.07
N ALA A 242 0.83 -8.68 10.11
CA ALA A 242 2.10 -8.21 10.64
C ALA A 242 2.64 -7.02 9.84
N ALA A 243 2.56 -7.06 8.51
CA ALA A 243 2.97 -5.96 7.64
C ALA A 243 2.13 -4.69 7.89
N LEU A 244 0.81 -4.82 8.04
CA LEU A 244 -0.08 -3.70 8.32
C LEU A 244 0.19 -3.09 9.69
N VAL A 245 0.27 -3.92 10.75
CA VAL A 245 0.55 -3.46 12.12
C VAL A 245 1.94 -2.85 12.20
N GLY A 246 2.95 -3.50 11.62
CA GLY A 246 4.32 -2.97 11.59
C GLY A 246 4.44 -1.69 10.77
N GLY A 247 3.72 -1.56 9.66
CA GLY A 247 3.61 -0.32 8.90
C GLY A 247 3.01 0.82 9.72
N PHE A 248 1.94 0.54 10.46
CA PHE A 248 1.32 1.53 11.37
C PHE A 248 2.26 1.92 12.51
N VAL A 249 2.91 0.95 13.17
CA VAL A 249 3.90 1.21 14.22
C VAL A 249 5.07 2.03 13.67
N GLY A 250 5.55 1.71 12.48
CA GLY A 250 6.59 2.49 11.78
C GLY A 250 6.14 3.92 11.50
N CYS A 251 4.91 4.12 11.03
CA CYS A 251 4.33 5.45 10.82
C CYS A 251 4.27 6.25 12.13
N VAL A 252 3.79 5.64 13.22
CA VAL A 252 3.72 6.28 14.55
C VAL A 252 5.12 6.62 15.06
N ALA A 253 6.08 5.70 14.95
CA ALA A 253 7.47 5.93 15.36
C ALA A 253 8.11 7.09 14.58
N LEU A 254 7.95 7.11 13.26
CA LEU A 254 8.47 8.16 12.40
C LEU A 254 7.81 9.51 12.68
N THR A 255 6.51 9.51 12.96
CA THR A 255 5.78 10.70 13.42
C THR A 255 6.37 11.19 14.74
N GLY A 256 6.58 10.30 15.71
CA GLY A 256 7.20 10.62 16.99
C GLY A 256 8.58 11.27 16.84
N VAL A 257 9.42 10.79 15.91
CA VAL A 257 10.71 11.43 15.58
C VAL A 257 10.50 12.89 15.16
N GLY A 258 9.58 13.15 14.24
CA GLY A 258 9.27 14.50 13.79
C GLY A 258 8.76 15.41 14.91
N LEU A 259 7.78 14.93 15.69
CA LEU A 259 7.15 15.70 16.77
C LEU A 259 8.14 16.06 17.89
N VAL A 260 8.97 15.11 18.32
CA VAL A 260 9.93 15.32 19.41
C VAL A 260 11.10 16.20 18.95
N ALA A 261 11.52 16.09 17.68
CA ALA A 261 12.64 16.86 17.17
C ALA A 261 12.28 18.32 16.84
N ALA A 262 11.05 18.59 16.40
CA ALA A 262 10.66 19.91 15.87
C ALA A 262 10.96 21.09 16.81
N PRO A 263 10.70 21.02 18.13
CA PRO A 263 10.99 22.13 19.04
C PRO A 263 12.48 22.43 19.19
N ALA A 264 13.34 21.41 19.03
CA ALA A 264 14.79 21.54 19.24
C ALA A 264 15.55 21.98 17.99
N VAL A 265 15.16 21.48 16.81
CA VAL A 265 15.91 21.68 15.55
C VAL A 265 15.11 22.36 14.44
N GLY A 266 13.87 22.77 14.72
CA GLY A 266 12.96 23.36 13.74
C GLY A 266 12.38 22.37 12.72
N SER A 267 11.52 22.86 11.83
CA SER A 267 10.84 22.06 10.79
C SER A 267 11.82 21.25 9.92
N THR A 268 12.76 21.95 9.29
CA THR A 268 13.73 21.32 8.39
C THR A 268 14.61 20.30 9.10
N GLY A 269 15.09 20.61 10.30
CA GLY A 269 15.91 19.67 11.09
C GLY A 269 15.15 18.41 11.46
N ALA A 270 13.87 18.53 11.85
CA ALA A 270 13.02 17.41 12.16
C ALA A 270 12.74 16.52 10.93
N LEU A 271 12.47 17.14 9.76
CA LEU A 271 12.31 16.40 8.50
C LEU A 271 13.58 15.66 8.10
N VAL A 272 14.76 16.25 8.30
CA VAL A 272 16.05 15.55 8.07
C VAL A 272 16.18 14.33 8.98
N LEU A 273 15.83 14.45 10.28
CA LEU A 273 15.87 13.32 11.21
C LEU A 273 14.86 12.23 10.82
N MET A 274 13.68 12.58 10.31
CA MET A 274 12.73 11.62 9.75
C MET A 274 13.29 10.90 8.53
N VAL A 275 13.93 11.61 7.59
CA VAL A 275 14.62 10.99 6.44
C VAL A 275 15.68 10.01 6.91
N LEU A 276 16.51 10.39 7.88
CA LEU A 276 17.55 9.53 8.43
C LEU A 276 16.95 8.28 9.09
N ALA A 277 15.89 8.43 9.89
CA ALA A 277 15.21 7.32 10.53
C ALA A 277 14.61 6.34 9.51
N ALA A 278 13.91 6.86 8.49
CA ALA A 278 13.35 6.05 7.41
C ALA A 278 14.44 5.36 6.58
N GLY A 279 15.52 6.07 6.27
CA GLY A 279 16.66 5.55 5.52
C GLY A 279 17.41 4.45 6.27
N VAL A 280 17.70 4.64 7.57
CA VAL A 280 18.30 3.60 8.42
C VAL A 280 17.40 2.38 8.48
N THR A 281 16.09 2.56 8.64
CA THR A 281 15.13 1.45 8.67
C THR A 281 15.15 0.64 7.37
N ALA A 282 15.11 1.31 6.20
CA ALA A 282 15.21 0.66 4.90
C ALA A 282 16.56 -0.09 4.76
N LEU A 283 17.69 0.54 5.11
CA LEU A 283 19.00 -0.12 5.01
C LEU A 283 19.12 -1.36 5.90
N LEU A 284 18.56 -1.32 7.11
CA LEU A 284 18.53 -2.48 8.01
C LEU A 284 17.68 -3.61 7.43
N LEU A 285 16.48 -3.30 6.93
CA LEU A 285 15.59 -4.29 6.31
C LEU A 285 16.21 -4.89 5.03
N PHE A 286 16.82 -4.07 4.18
CA PHE A 286 17.58 -4.54 3.04
C PHE A 286 18.72 -5.49 3.45
N GLY A 287 19.47 -5.15 4.50
CA GLY A 287 20.52 -6.02 5.05
C GLY A 287 19.97 -7.36 5.53
N VAL A 288 18.82 -7.36 6.21
CA VAL A 288 18.10 -8.58 6.62
C VAL A 288 17.69 -9.42 5.41
N LEU A 289 17.13 -8.80 4.36
CA LEU A 289 16.72 -9.51 3.14
C LEU A 289 17.92 -10.11 2.40
N ARG A 290 18.99 -9.34 2.21
CA ARG A 290 20.20 -9.80 1.51
C ARG A 290 20.88 -10.97 2.22
N GLY A 291 20.89 -10.97 3.55
CA GLY A 291 21.55 -12.01 4.34
C GLY A 291 20.65 -13.18 4.74
N TRP A 292 19.62 -12.90 5.55
CA TRP A 292 18.68 -13.91 6.03
C TRP A 292 17.60 -14.21 4.98
N GLY A 293 17.04 -13.19 4.32
CA GLY A 293 15.92 -13.36 3.39
C GLY A 293 16.23 -14.26 2.20
N VAL A 294 17.41 -14.09 1.58
CA VAL A 294 17.91 -14.98 0.51
C VAL A 294 17.99 -16.43 0.98
N ARG A 295 18.50 -16.68 2.19
CA ARG A 295 18.59 -18.03 2.77
C ARG A 295 17.21 -18.59 3.12
N ALA A 296 16.30 -17.76 3.64
CA ALA A 296 14.93 -18.14 3.97
C ALA A 296 14.16 -18.53 2.71
N PHE A 297 14.24 -17.72 1.65
CA PHE A 297 13.63 -18.01 0.36
C PHE A 297 14.12 -19.34 -0.23
N GLY A 298 15.43 -19.61 -0.14
CA GLY A 298 16.02 -20.89 -0.57
C GLY A 298 15.55 -22.11 0.23
N ARG A 299 14.88 -21.94 1.38
CA ARG A 299 14.33 -23.03 2.19
C ARG A 299 12.84 -23.30 1.95
N LEU A 300 12.12 -22.39 1.29
CA LEU A 300 10.67 -22.48 1.08
C LEU A 300 10.31 -23.59 0.08
N GLY A 301 9.81 -24.73 0.57
CA GLY A 301 9.41 -25.91 -0.20
C GLY A 301 7.91 -25.97 -0.38
#